data_AF-A0A1Z4LXL8-F1
#
_entry.id   AF-A0A1Z4LXL8-F1
#
_cell.length_a   1.000
_cell.length_b   1.000
_cell.length_c   1.000
_cell.angle_alpha   90.00
_cell.angle_beta   90.00
_cell.angle_gamma   90.00
#
_symmetry.space_group_name_H-M   'P 1'
#
loop_
_entity.id
_entity.type
_entity.pdbx_description
1 polymer ?
#
loop_
_entity_poly.entity_id
_entity_poly.type
_entity_poly.pdbx_seq_one_letter_code
_entity_poly.pdbx_strand_id
1 'polypeptide(L)' 'MKVKTVTCKRTRSLENNESETFEMTAELDDNDNVIEASETLENYVRYMLGLIPPESIEQIMLNDWNEQTKHLR' A
#
# COMPACT_ATOMS: atom_id res chain seq x y z
N MET A 1 14.76 14.38 -12.68
CA MET A 1 13.82 13.70 -11.80
C MET A 1 14.33 12.27 -11.63
N LYS A 2 14.63 11.85 -10.40
CA LYS A 2 14.99 10.45 -10.13
C LYS A 2 13.73 9.74 -9.65
N VAL A 3 13.29 8.74 -10.41
CA VAL A 3 12.16 7.90 -9.99
C VAL A 3 12.70 6.90 -8.97
N LYS A 4 12.09 6.89 -7.77
CA LYS A 4 12.30 5.84 -6.78
C LYS A 4 11.12 4.88 -6.87
N THR A 5 11.32 3.63 -6.49
CA THR A 5 10.25 2.64 -6.47
C THR A 5 10.22 1.90 -5.15
N VAL A 6 9.02 1.61 -4.67
CA VAL A 6 8.79 0.66 -3.58
C VAL A 6 8.01 -0.52 -4.12
N THR A 7 8.44 -1.73 -3.77
CA THR A 7 7.78 -2.97 -4.20
C THR A 7 7.39 -3.76 -2.97
N CYS A 8 6.11 -4.14 -2.89
CA CYS A 8 5.59 -5.03 -1.86
C CYS A 8 5.22 -6.36 -2.52
N LYS A 9 5.74 -7.46 -1.96
CA LYS A 9 5.45 -8.82 -2.39
C LYS A 9 4.94 -9.62 -1.21
N ARG A 10 3.79 -10.28 -1.38
CA ARG A 10 3.18 -11.10 -0.33
C ARG A 10 2.66 -12.39 -0.92
N THR A 11 2.90 -13.48 -0.20
CA THR A 11 2.39 -14.81 -0.55
C THR A 11 1.34 -15.22 0.47
N ARG A 12 0.19 -15.70 -0.01
CA ARG A 12 -0.90 -16.25 0.80
C ARG A 12 -1.04 -17.73 0.47
N SER A 13 -1.08 -18.57 1.50
CA SER A 13 -1.43 -19.98 1.34
C SER A 13 -2.94 -20.12 1.13
N LEU A 14 -3.31 -20.98 0.17
CA LEU A 14 -4.68 -21.37 -0.11
C LEU A 14 -4.95 -22.76 0.50
N GLU A 15 -6.22 -23.14 0.57
CA GLU A 15 -6.59 -24.52 0.90
C GLU A 15 -6.09 -25.44 -0.24
N ASN A 16 -5.57 -26.63 0.08
CA ASN A 16 -4.97 -27.62 -0.85
C ASN A 16 -3.47 -27.48 -1.17
N ASN A 17 -2.66 -26.90 -0.27
CA ASN A 17 -1.21 -26.68 -0.47
C ASN A 17 -0.85 -25.79 -1.66
N GLU A 18 -1.81 -25.03 -2.17
CA GLU A 18 -1.58 -24.02 -3.18
C GLU A 18 -1.17 -22.69 -2.51
N SER A 19 -0.49 -21.83 -3.26
CA SER A 19 -0.11 -20.51 -2.80
C SER A 19 -0.29 -19.49 -3.91
N GLU A 20 -0.86 -18.35 -3.57
CA GLU A 20 -0.93 -17.18 -4.45
C GLU A 20 0.12 -16.17 -4.01
N THR A 21 0.82 -15.56 -4.97
CA THR A 21 1.77 -14.48 -4.71
C THR A 21 1.29 -13.23 -5.42
N PHE A 22 1.17 -12.15 -4.66
CA PHE A 22 0.80 -10.83 -5.16
C PHE A 22 2.01 -9.90 -5.01
N GLU A 23 2.29 -9.16 -6.08
CA GLU A 23 3.40 -8.21 -6.15
C GLU A 23 2.88 -6.89 -6.72
N MET A 24 3.14 -5.81 -6.01
CA MET A 24 2.73 -4.46 -6.40
C MET A 24 3.92 -3.52 -6.27
N THR A 25 4.08 -2.61 -7.23
CA THR A 25 5.14 -1.60 -7.22
C THR A 25 4.52 -0.23 -7.36
N ALA A 26 4.96 0.72 -6.54
CA ALA A 26 4.63 2.14 -6.67
C ALA A 26 5.87 2.93 -7.07
N GLU A 27 5.68 3.86 -8.00
CA GLU A 27 6.68 4.87 -8.36
C GLU A 27 6.51 6.08 -7.46
N LEU A 28 7.63 6.63 -7.01
CA LEU A 28 7.71 7.74 -6.07
C LEU A 28 8.53 8.87 -6.67
N ASP A 29 8.04 10.08 -6.46
CA ASP A 29 8.74 11.32 -6.77
C ASP A 29 9.83 11.59 -5.72
N ASP A 30 10.70 12.54 -6.04
CA ASP A 30 11.83 12.89 -5.15
C ASP A 30 11.37 13.41 -3.78
N ASN A 31 10.15 13.96 -3.68
CA ASN A 31 9.55 14.53 -2.47
C ASN A 31 8.72 13.53 -1.66
N ASP A 32 8.44 12.35 -2.19
CA ASP A 32 7.59 11.37 -1.51
C ASP A 32 8.34 10.67 -0.36
N ASN A 33 7.62 10.43 0.74
CA ASN A 33 8.14 9.68 1.87
C ASN A 33 8.07 8.18 1.57
N VAL A 34 9.25 7.56 1.42
CA VAL A 34 9.40 6.12 1.12
C VAL A 34 8.75 5.23 2.19
N ILE A 35 8.79 5.64 3.46
CA ILE A 35 8.22 4.87 4.58
C ILE A 35 6.70 4.86 4.48
N GLU A 36 6.08 6.03 4.38
CA GLU A 36 4.62 6.17 4.22
C GLU A 36 4.14 5.43 2.97
N ALA A 37 4.82 5.62 1.83
CA ALA A 37 4.51 4.91 0.59
C ALA A 37 4.58 3.39 0.75
N SER A 38 5.55 2.86 1.51
CA SER A 38 5.68 1.43 1.75
C SER A 38 4.56 0.87 2.65
N GLU A 39 4.13 1.62 3.67
CA GLU A 39 3.03 1.25 4.56
C GLU A 39 1.69 1.26 3.79
N THR A 40 1.45 2.31 3.01
CA THR A 40 0.28 2.43 2.14
C THR A 40 0.23 1.28 1.12
N LEU A 41 1.37 0.98 0.46
CA LEU A 41 1.46 -0.12 -0.50
C LEU A 41 1.22 -1.50 0.17
N GLU A 42 1.75 -1.73 1.38
CA GLU A 42 1.49 -2.97 2.12
C GLU A 42 -0.01 -3.12 2.44
N ASN A 43 -0.68 -2.05 2.85
CA ASN A 43 -2.11 -2.08 3.13
C ASN A 43 -2.93 -2.43 1.89
N TYR A 44 -2.61 -1.85 0.72
CA TYR A 44 -3.23 -2.23 -0.55
C TYR A 44 -3.03 -3.70 -0.90
N VAL A 45 -1.81 -4.21 -0.77
CA VAL A 45 -1.51 -5.64 -1.02
C VAL A 45 -2.32 -6.54 -0.08
N ARG A 46 -2.42 -6.17 1.19
CA ARG A 46 -3.23 -6.92 2.17
C ARG A 46 -4.71 -6.91 1.84
N TYR A 47 -5.24 -5.79 1.36
CA TYR A 47 -6.63 -5.69 0.90
C TYR A 47 -6.88 -6.54 -0.34
N MET A 48 -6.01 -6.47 -1.35
CA MET A 48 -6.12 -7.26 -2.58
C MET A 48 -6.10 -8.77 -2.28
N LEU A 49 -5.32 -9.19 -1.28
CA LEU A 49 -5.28 -10.57 -0.81
C LEU A 49 -6.45 -10.95 0.13
N GLY A 50 -7.38 -10.04 0.41
CA GLY A 50 -8.52 -10.25 1.32
C GLY A 50 -8.10 -10.48 2.78
N LEU A 51 -6.94 -9.98 3.18
CA LEU A 51 -6.40 -10.13 4.55
C LEU A 51 -6.91 -9.03 5.51
N ILE A 52 -7.45 -7.94 4.97
CA ILE A 52 -8.09 -6.86 5.72
C ILE A 52 -9.40 -6.46 5.05
N PRO A 53 -10.42 -6.02 5.82
CA PRO A 53 -11.71 -5.66 5.27
C PRO A 53 -11.67 -4.28 4.55
N PRO A 54 -12.57 -4.02 3.59
CA PRO A 54 -12.57 -2.80 2.78
C PRO A 54 -12.65 -1.51 3.60
N GLU A 55 -13.38 -1.53 4.71
CA GLU A 55 -13.57 -0.37 5.60
C GLU A 55 -12.25 0.08 6.23
N SER A 56 -11.26 -0.81 6.33
CA SER A 56 -9.91 -0.47 6.81
C SER A 56 -9.13 0.36 5.79
N ILE A 57 -9.34 0.12 4.48
CA ILE A 57 -8.67 0.88 3.40
C ILE A 57 -9.26 2.29 3.30
N GLU A 58 -10.58 2.43 3.40
CA GLU A 58 -11.23 3.74 3.36
C GLU A 58 -10.74 4.65 4.48
N GLN A 59 -10.54 4.12 5.68
CA GLN A 59 -9.95 4.88 6.80
C GLN A 59 -8.49 5.27 6.55
N ILE A 60 -7.69 4.39 5.94
CA ILE A 60 -6.30 4.71 5.57
C ILE A 60 -6.28 5.83 4.52
N MET A 61 -7.09 5.72 3.46
CA MET A 61 -7.22 6.77 2.43
C MET A 61 -7.72 8.11 3.00
N LEU A 62 -8.69 8.07 3.92
CA LEU A 62 -9.21 9.26 4.59
C LEU A 62 -8.16 9.93 5.50
N ASN A 63 -7.32 9.13 6.16
CA ASN A 63 -6.23 9.64 7.00
C ASN A 63 -5.13 10.26 6.13
N ASP A 64 -4.69 9.58 5.07
CA ASP A 64 -3.69 10.09 4.12
C ASP A 64 -4.15 11.41 3.47
N TRP A 65 -5.41 11.49 3.05
CA TRP A 65 -6.00 12.71 2.48
C TRP A 65 -6.03 13.89 3.48
N ASN A 66 -6.37 13.61 4.74
CA ASN A 66 -6.42 14.63 5.77
C ASN A 66 -5.01 15.14 6.16
N GLU A 67 -3.99 14.28 6.13
CA GLU A 67 -2.61 14.72 6.39
C GLU A 67 -2.06 15.58 5.25
N GLN A 68 -2.31 15.21 3.99
CA GLN A 68 -1.89 15.99 2.82
C GLN A 68 -2.52 17.39 2.78
N THR A 69 -3.79 17.52 3.18
CA THR A 69 -4.51 18.81 3.16
C THR A 69 -4.19 19.71 4.35
N LYS A 70 -3.62 19.15 5.43
CA LYS A 70 -3.25 19.91 6.63
C LYS A 70 -2.07 20.86 6.41
N HIS A 71 -1.19 20.55 5.46
CA HIS A 71 -0.05 21.38 5.08
C HIS A 71 -0.39 22.50 4.08
N LEU A 72 -1.63 22.57 3.60
CA LEU A 72 -2.11 23.59 2.66
C LEU A 72 -2.85 24.76 3.36
N ARG A 73 -2.88 24.80 4.70
CA ARG A 73 -3.49 25.86 5.51
C ARG A 73 -2.46 26.67 6.29
#